data_AF-A0A7S1VD87-F1
#
_entry.id   AF-A0A7S1VD87-F1
#
_cell.length_a   1.000
_cell.length_b   1.000
_cell.length_c   1.000
_cell.angle_alpha   90.00
_cell.angle_beta   90.00
_cell.angle_gamma   90.00
#
_symmetry.space_group_name_H-M   'P 1'
#
loop_
_entity.id
_entity.type
_entity.pdbx_description
1 polymer ?
#
loop_
_entity_poly.entity_id
_entity_poly.type
_entity_poly.pdbx_seq_one_letter_code
_entity_poly.pdbx_strand_id
1 'polypeptide(L)'
;GRFTWDPPLSIDDINTKNFNIIPDNDRISKLGDAVRNVQRIECRYFGDDTNCHSFWRSMCEFQYTCGTPRDRSVLCTCVYRFAYPEPLQKGNRTFDEACAEEEVKFNDQVYGVS
;
A
#
# COMPACT_ATOMS: atom_id res chain seq x y z
N GLY A 1 -4.50 20.43 -12.26
CA GLY A 1 -5.52 19.78 -13.13
C GLY A 1 -4.95 19.63 -14.52
N ARG A 2 -5.49 18.76 -15.40
CA ARG A 2 -4.81 18.35 -16.67
C ARG A 2 -4.32 19.47 -17.60
N PHE A 3 -4.90 20.67 -17.49
CA PHE A 3 -4.53 21.86 -18.27
C PHE A 3 -3.32 22.64 -17.74
N THR A 4 -2.76 22.25 -16.59
CA THR A 4 -1.58 22.92 -15.99
C THR A 4 -0.25 22.37 -16.50
N TRP A 5 -0.28 21.43 -17.46
CA TRP A 5 0.91 20.82 -18.08
C TRP A 5 1.11 21.41 -19.48
N ASP A 6 2.35 21.48 -19.96
CA ASP A 6 2.70 21.88 -21.32
C ASP A 6 3.51 20.77 -22.04
N PRO A 7 2.92 20.05 -23.01
CA PRO A 7 1.54 20.18 -23.48
C PRO A 7 0.51 19.66 -22.44
N PRO A 8 -0.76 20.12 -22.50
CA PRO A 8 -1.82 19.63 -21.63
C PRO A 8 -2.01 18.11 -21.74
N LEU A 9 -2.27 17.45 -20.61
CA LEU A 9 -2.53 16.01 -20.61
C LEU A 9 -3.88 15.70 -21.28
N SER A 10 -3.86 14.77 -22.23
CA SER A 10 -5.08 14.26 -22.85
C SER A 10 -5.87 13.37 -21.88
N ILE A 11 -7.19 13.32 -22.05
CA ILE A 11 -8.03 12.40 -21.25
C ILE A 11 -7.70 10.94 -21.57
N ASP A 12 -7.31 10.65 -22.81
CA ASP A 12 -6.92 9.31 -23.21
C ASP A 12 -5.62 8.86 -22.54
N ASP A 13 -4.62 9.74 -22.44
CA ASP A 13 -3.40 9.48 -21.67
C ASP A 13 -3.74 9.22 -20.19
N ILE A 14 -4.62 10.04 -19.61
CA ILE A 14 -5.04 9.87 -18.22
C ILE A 14 -5.71 8.51 -18.02
N ASN A 15 -6.65 8.14 -18.90
CA ASN A 15 -7.40 6.90 -18.79
C ASN A 15 -6.62 5.64 -19.14
N THR A 16 -5.56 5.72 -19.93
CA THR A 16 -4.78 4.54 -20.36
C THR A 16 -3.52 4.34 -19.54
N LYS A 17 -2.93 5.40 -18.99
CA LYS A 17 -1.66 5.35 -18.27
C LYS A 17 -1.79 5.49 -16.75
N ASN A 18 -2.98 5.79 -16.25
CA ASN A 18 -3.24 5.84 -14.81
C ASN A 18 -4.19 4.71 -14.40
N PHE A 19 -4.06 4.33 -13.14
CA PHE A 19 -5.02 3.48 -12.45
C PHE A 19 -5.30 4.12 -11.09
N ASN A 20 -6.54 3.98 -10.61
CA ASN A 20 -6.90 4.35 -9.25
C ASN A 20 -7.10 3.08 -8.41
N ILE A 21 -6.64 3.13 -7.16
CA ILE A 21 -7.03 2.17 -6.14
C ILE A 21 -7.99 2.90 -5.22
N ILE A 22 -9.20 2.36 -5.06
CA ILE A 22 -10.24 2.99 -4.21
C ILE A 22 -10.66 1.98 -3.15
N PRO A 23 -10.22 2.16 -1.89
CA PRO A 23 -10.77 1.40 -0.77
C PRO A 23 -12.24 1.73 -0.54
N ASP A 24 -13.04 0.71 -0.22
CA ASP A 24 -14.47 0.82 0.03
C ASP A 24 -14.84 1.79 1.17
N ASN A 25 -14.03 1.89 2.22
CA ASN A 25 -14.25 2.76 3.38
C ASN A 25 -13.39 4.03 3.36
N ASP A 26 -12.69 4.32 2.27
CA ASP A 26 -11.95 5.57 2.09
C ASP A 26 -12.83 6.62 1.42
N ARG A 27 -13.22 7.67 2.15
CA ARG A 27 -14.02 8.78 1.61
C ARG A 27 -13.20 9.74 0.76
N ILE A 28 -11.92 9.90 1.06
CA ILE A 28 -11.05 10.87 0.38
C ILE A 28 -10.76 10.40 -1.04
N SER A 29 -10.49 9.12 -1.25
CA SER A 29 -10.28 8.55 -2.59
C SER A 29 -11.53 8.55 -3.48
N LYS A 30 -12.69 8.88 -2.93
CA LYS A 30 -13.95 9.04 -3.67
C LYS A 30 -14.26 10.50 -4.01
N LEU A 31 -13.43 11.44 -3.58
CA LEU A 31 -13.58 12.85 -3.93
C LEU A 31 -13.06 13.08 -5.35
N GLY A 32 -13.93 13.58 -6.23
CA GLY A 32 -13.62 13.83 -7.64
C GLY A 32 -13.92 12.65 -8.56
N ASP A 33 -13.60 12.82 -9.84
CA ASP A 33 -13.81 11.78 -10.85
C ASP A 33 -12.65 10.77 -10.83
N ALA A 34 -12.98 9.48 -10.87
CA ALA A 34 -12.01 8.42 -11.07
C ALA A 34 -11.67 8.29 -12.57
N VAL A 35 -10.43 7.90 -12.86
CA VAL A 35 -10.04 7.45 -14.20
C VAL A 35 -10.72 6.12 -14.53
N ARG A 36 -10.76 5.72 -15.80
CA ARG A 36 -11.46 4.48 -16.20
C ARG A 36 -10.92 3.21 -15.54
N ASN A 37 -9.61 3.14 -15.29
CA ASN A 37 -8.98 1.98 -14.68
C ASN A 37 -9.04 2.08 -13.15
N VAL A 38 -10.07 1.47 -12.55
CA VAL A 38 -10.25 1.47 -11.09
C VAL A 38 -10.13 0.05 -10.54
N GLN A 39 -9.22 -0.13 -9.59
CA GLN A 39 -9.19 -1.29 -8.71
C GLN A 39 -9.89 -0.93 -7.39
N ARG A 40 -11.00 -1.59 -7.10
CA ARG A 40 -11.64 -1.51 -5.79
C ARG A 40 -11.00 -2.53 -4.85
N ILE A 41 -10.76 -2.13 -3.61
CA ILE A 41 -10.30 -3.02 -2.55
C ILE A 41 -11.16 -2.88 -1.31
N GLU A 42 -11.24 -3.95 -0.53
CA GLU A 42 -11.88 -3.94 0.78
C GLU A 42 -10.85 -3.50 1.82
N CYS A 43 -11.17 -2.43 2.56
CA CYS A 43 -10.43 -2.02 3.73
C CYS A 43 -11.14 -2.58 4.97
N ARG A 44 -10.54 -3.59 5.60
CA ARG A 44 -11.15 -4.37 6.69
C ARG A 44 -11.06 -3.67 8.06
N TYR A 45 -10.85 -2.36 8.07
CA TYR A 45 -10.76 -1.58 9.30
C TYR A 45 -12.13 -1.02 9.68
N PHE A 46 -12.59 -1.35 10.88
CA PHE A 46 -13.90 -0.97 11.40
C PHE A 46 -13.89 0.28 12.31
N GLY A 47 -12.93 1.21 12.09
CA GLY A 47 -12.81 2.45 12.85
C GLY A 47 -13.08 3.70 12.00
N ASP A 48 -12.31 4.76 12.24
CA ASP A 48 -12.41 6.00 11.45
C ASP A 48 -12.08 5.77 9.97
N ASP A 49 -12.89 6.36 9.09
CA ASP A 49 -12.83 6.19 7.63
C ASP A 49 -11.54 6.75 7.01
N THR A 50 -10.87 7.66 7.72
CA THR A 50 -9.56 8.21 7.32
C THR A 50 -8.44 7.17 7.43
N ASN A 51 -8.58 6.13 8.24
CA ASN A 51 -7.56 5.08 8.34
C ASN A 51 -7.47 4.22 7.07
N CYS A 52 -8.56 4.15 6.30
CA CYS A 52 -8.56 3.53 5.00
C CYS A 52 -7.91 4.41 3.92
N HIS A 53 -7.78 5.72 4.18
CA HIS A 53 -7.00 6.65 3.35
C HIS A 53 -5.50 6.62 3.68
N SER A 54 -4.93 5.41 3.69
CA SER A 54 -3.49 5.21 3.88
C SER A 54 -2.95 4.35 2.76
N PHE A 55 -1.91 4.86 2.09
CA PHE A 55 -1.15 4.11 1.10
C PHE A 55 -0.66 2.78 1.69
N TRP A 56 -0.07 2.83 2.89
CA TRP A 56 0.45 1.65 3.56
C TRP A 56 -0.65 0.65 3.91
N ARG A 57 -1.82 1.12 4.38
CA ARG A 57 -2.95 0.23 4.67
C ARG A 57 -3.44 -0.47 3.40
N SER A 58 -3.58 0.26 2.30
CA SER A 58 -3.98 -0.31 1.00
C SER A 58 -2.99 -1.37 0.52
N MET A 59 -1.69 -1.12 0.65
CA MET A 59 -0.65 -2.10 0.32
C MET A 59 -0.74 -3.35 1.20
N CYS A 60 -1.01 -3.18 2.50
CA CYS A 60 -1.23 -4.30 3.40
C CYS A 60 -2.46 -5.13 3.00
N GLU A 61 -3.57 -4.50 2.60
CA GLU A 61 -4.74 -5.25 2.12
C GLU A 61 -4.36 -6.11 0.91
N PHE A 62 -3.68 -5.55 -0.10
CA PHE A 62 -3.21 -6.35 -1.25
C PHE A 62 -2.31 -7.52 -0.85
N GLN A 63 -1.34 -7.30 0.04
CA GLN A 63 -0.46 -8.37 0.51
C GLN A 63 -1.23 -9.46 1.24
N TYR A 64 -2.18 -9.08 2.09
CA TYR A 64 -2.93 -10.01 2.94
C TYR A 64 -4.11 -10.71 2.25
N THR A 65 -4.68 -10.13 1.20
CA THR A 65 -5.79 -10.76 0.45
C THR A 65 -5.31 -11.51 -0.79
N CYS A 66 -4.29 -11.00 -1.49
CA CYS A 66 -3.86 -11.54 -2.78
C CYS A 66 -2.48 -12.22 -2.74
N GLY A 67 -1.71 -12.11 -1.65
CA GLY A 67 -0.28 -12.48 -1.65
C GLY A 67 0.20 -13.50 -0.62
N THR A 68 -0.52 -13.71 0.48
CA THR A 68 0.04 -14.31 1.72
C THR A 68 -0.45 -15.69 2.17
N PRO A 69 -1.11 -16.56 1.38
CA PRO A 69 -1.40 -17.88 1.94
C PRO A 69 -0.19 -18.82 2.10
N ARG A 70 1.05 -18.51 1.65
CA ARG A 70 2.15 -19.48 1.79
C ARG A 70 3.63 -19.05 1.68
N ASP A 71 4.02 -18.01 0.94
CA ASP A 71 5.47 -17.81 0.65
C ASP A 71 5.95 -16.37 0.38
N ARG A 72 5.12 -15.34 0.55
CA ARG A 72 5.53 -13.95 0.27
C ARG A 72 5.79 -13.17 1.56
N SER A 73 6.86 -12.37 1.55
CA SER A 73 7.12 -11.40 2.60
C SER A 73 6.03 -10.34 2.64
N VAL A 74 5.81 -9.79 3.83
CA VAL A 74 4.86 -8.71 4.10
C VAL A 74 5.63 -7.51 4.65
N LEU A 75 5.08 -6.31 4.48
CA LEU A 75 5.67 -5.11 5.08
C LEU A 75 5.51 -5.15 6.60
N CYS A 76 6.58 -4.84 7.33
CA CYS A 76 6.58 -4.80 8.79
C CYS A 76 5.52 -3.85 9.37
N THR A 77 5.30 -2.72 8.69
CA THR A 77 4.24 -1.76 9.01
C THR A 77 2.85 -2.38 9.06
N CYS A 78 2.57 -3.44 8.29
CA CYS A 78 1.26 -4.10 8.34
C CYS A 78 0.98 -4.68 9.72
N VAL A 79 1.97 -5.36 10.31
CA VAL A 79 1.82 -5.93 11.66
C VAL A 79 1.90 -4.84 12.70
N TYR A 80 3.00 -4.07 12.75
CA TYR A 80 3.27 -3.13 13.85
C TYR A 80 2.30 -1.95 13.92
N ARG A 81 1.81 -1.45 12.78
CA ARG A 81 0.97 -0.24 12.73
C ARG A 81 -0.51 -0.54 12.50
N PHE A 82 -0.82 -1.61 11.77
CA PHE A 82 -2.18 -1.91 11.35
C PHE A 82 -2.73 -3.23 11.91
N ALA A 83 -1.97 -3.89 12.80
CA ALA A 83 -2.37 -5.09 13.52
C ALA A 83 -2.80 -6.25 12.62
N TYR A 84 -2.21 -6.37 11.44
CA TYR A 84 -2.33 -7.59 10.64
C TYR A 84 -1.61 -8.74 11.33
N PRO A 85 -2.05 -10.00 11.14
CA PRO A 85 -1.40 -11.15 11.76
C PRO A 85 0.02 -11.30 11.24
N GLU A 86 0.96 -11.68 12.10
CA GLU A 86 2.30 -12.03 11.67
C GLU A 86 2.26 -13.14 10.60
N PRO A 87 3.14 -13.06 9.58
CA PRO A 87 3.25 -14.11 8.59
C PRO A 87 3.78 -15.40 9.24
N LEU A 88 3.49 -16.54 8.63
CA LEU A 88 4.08 -17.81 9.06
C LEU A 88 5.61 -17.72 8.94
N GLN A 89 6.29 -17.99 10.06
CA GLN A 89 7.75 -18.05 10.07
C GLN A 89 8.25 -19.11 9.10
N LYS A 90 9.21 -18.72 8.26
CA LYS A 90 9.91 -19.62 7.33
C LYS A 90 11.41 -19.59 7.64
N GLY A 91 11.93 -20.73 8.09
CA GLY A 91 13.32 -20.86 8.54
C GLY A 91 13.51 -20.42 9.99
N ASN A 92 14.70 -19.93 10.33
CA ASN A 92 15.12 -19.74 11.72
C ASN A 92 14.98 -18.30 12.24
N ARG A 93 14.64 -17.34 11.37
CA ARG A 93 14.44 -15.94 11.77
C ARG A 93 13.00 -15.70 12.17
N THR A 94 12.80 -15.03 13.30
CA THR A 94 11.49 -14.52 13.73
C THR A 94 11.06 -13.34 12.86
N PHE A 95 9.78 -12.97 12.95
CA PHE A 95 9.28 -11.78 12.26
C PHE A 95 10.01 -10.51 12.70
N ASP A 96 10.22 -10.33 14.01
CA ASP A 96 10.91 -9.17 14.57
C ASP A 96 12.37 -9.08 14.11
N GLU A 97 13.11 -10.20 14.09
CA GLU A 97 14.48 -10.22 13.56
C GLU A 97 14.52 -9.82 12.09
N ALA A 98 13.61 -10.36 11.28
CA ALA A 98 13.53 -10.01 9.86
C ALA A 98 13.22 -8.52 9.65
N CYS A 99 12.33 -7.95 10.47
CA CYS A 99 11.97 -6.54 10.38
C CYS A 99 13.09 -5.59 10.85
N ALA A 100 13.79 -5.93 11.92
CA ALA A 100 14.94 -5.16 12.40
C ALA A 100 16.08 -5.14 11.37
N GLU A 101 16.37 -6.28 10.73
CA GLU A 101 17.38 -6.36 9.67
C GLU A 101 17.02 -5.51 8.44
N GLU A 102 15.74 -5.48 8.03
CA GLU A 102 15.30 -4.67 6.90
C GLU A 102 15.34 -3.16 7.21
N GLU A 103 15.06 -2.75 8.45
CA GLU A 103 15.18 -1.36 8.88
C GLU A 103 16.64 -0.87 8.83
N VAL A 104 17.58 -1.70 9.30
CA VAL A 104 19.02 -1.41 9.18
C VAL A 104 19.40 -1.24 7.71
N LYS A 105 19.05 -2.19 6.84
CA LYS A 105 19.37 -2.10 5.40
C LYS A 105 18.80 -0.85 4.74
N PHE A 106 17.55 -0.49 5.07
CA PHE A 106 16.93 0.71 4.52
C PHE A 106 17.69 1.96 4.95
N ASN A 107 18.06 2.05 6.23
CA ASN A 107 18.84 3.17 6.75
C ASN A 107 20.22 3.25 6.11
N ASP A 108 20.91 2.13 5.90
CA ASP A 108 22.20 2.08 5.22
C ASP A 108 22.08 2.57 3.77
N GLN A 109 21.01 2.18 3.06
CA GLN A 109 20.77 2.59 1.67
C GLN A 109 20.42 4.06 1.51
N VAL A 110 19.59 4.60 2.42
CA VAL A 110 19.07 5.96 2.31
C VAL A 110 20.03 6.98 2.92
N TYR A 111 20.68 6.61 4.02
CA TYR A 111 21.49 7.53 4.82
C TYR A 111 22.99 7.20 4.81
N GLY A 112 23.41 6.08 4.22
CA GLY A 112 24.82 5.71 4.11
C GLY A 112 25.51 5.50 5.47
N VAL A 113 24.74 5.17 6.50
CA VAL A 113 25.27 4.86 7.83
C VAL A 113 25.63 3.38 7.80
N SER A 114 26.87 3.04 8.14
CA SER A 114 27.38 1.66 8.20
C SER A 114 28.07 1.43 9.53
#